data_AF-A0AB38AD91-F1
#
_entry.id   AF-A0AB38AD91-F1
#
_cell.length_a   1.000
_cell.length_b   1.000
_cell.length_c   1.000
_cell.angle_alpha   90.00
_cell.angle_beta   90.00
_cell.angle_gamma   90.00
#
_symmetry.space_group_name_H-M   'P 1'
#
loop_
_entity.id
_entity.type
_entity.pdbx_description
1 polymer ?
#
loop_
_entity_poly.entity_id
_entity_poly.type
_entity_poly.pdbx_seq_one_letter_code
_entity_poly.pdbx_strand_id
1 'polypeptide(L)'
;MIPPTRQKAGITAPGIDHRQPRTRSTRPCERRLVLDPQDLTITRGLVMPDNIAGKCARQSFTTTTCTYTLKIDPRIHPQDNTTAGTWTVRAHALANDGDYLTKDSAAKAKVLRNSRLSVNASPEPVKKDKTITVAGALTRADWETYKYGGYTKQPVKLQFKTKGTSTYKTLKTVTTDSKGNLRTTTKATADGCFRYSFAGTSTTPAVASTADYVDVK
;
A
#
# COMPACT_ATOMS: atom_id res chain seq x y z
N MET A 1 1.94 13.98 9.93
CA MET A 1 2.95 13.77 8.87
C MET A 1 2.74 12.38 8.26
N ILE A 2 2.70 12.27 6.92
CA ILE A 2 2.58 10.98 6.22
C ILE A 2 4.01 10.41 6.08
N PRO A 3 4.33 9.23 6.64
CA PRO A 3 5.66 8.65 6.50
C PRO A 3 5.88 8.07 5.09
N PRO A 4 7.13 8.05 4.58
CA PRO A 4 7.45 7.39 3.32
C PRO A 4 7.20 5.88 3.43
N THR A 5 6.55 5.30 2.43
CA THR A 5 6.26 3.85 2.40
C THR A 5 7.28 3.17 1.49
N ARG A 6 7.99 2.15 2.00
CA ARG A 6 8.90 1.33 1.17
C ARG A 6 8.11 0.26 0.44
N GLN A 7 8.13 0.28 -0.89
CA GLN A 7 7.66 -0.84 -1.70
C GLN A 7 8.87 -1.50 -2.38
N LYS A 8 9.00 -2.83 -2.23
CA LYS A 8 10.01 -3.62 -2.95
C LYS A 8 9.37 -4.16 -4.23
N ALA A 9 9.87 -3.76 -5.39
CA ALA A 9 9.54 -4.37 -6.66
C ALA A 9 10.73 -5.24 -7.09
N GLY A 10 10.59 -6.56 -7.03
CA GLY A 10 11.54 -7.50 -7.65
C GLY A 10 11.20 -7.61 -9.12
N ILE A 11 12.13 -7.26 -10.01
CA ILE A 11 11.92 -7.35 -11.45
C ILE A 11 12.96 -8.31 -12.01
N THR A 12 12.47 -9.47 -12.45
CA THR A 12 13.27 -10.42 -13.22
C THR A 12 13.14 -10.01 -14.68
N ALA A 13 14.16 -9.37 -15.25
CA ALA A 13 14.25 -9.22 -16.69
C ALA A 13 14.56 -10.60 -17.30
N PRO A 14 13.86 -11.05 -18.36
CA PRO A 14 14.27 -12.24 -19.10
C PRO A 14 15.66 -12.02 -19.70
N GLY A 15 16.40 -13.11 -19.86
CA GLY A 15 17.76 -13.09 -20.39
C GLY A 15 17.82 -12.51 -21.80
N ILE A 16 18.85 -11.70 -22.03
CA ILE A 16 19.24 -11.22 -23.34
C ILE A 16 20.06 -12.35 -23.96
N ASP A 17 19.55 -13.01 -25.00
CA ASP A 17 20.30 -14.02 -25.74
C ASP A 17 21.49 -13.37 -26.46
N HIS A 18 22.63 -13.31 -25.77
CA HIS A 18 23.91 -13.00 -26.38
C HIS A 18 24.41 -14.23 -27.13
N ARG A 19 24.13 -14.33 -28.42
CA ARG A 19 25.15 -14.85 -29.34
C ARG A 19 26.14 -13.73 -29.64
N GLN A 20 27.13 -13.56 -28.77
CA GLN A 20 28.35 -12.82 -29.13
C GLN A 20 29.59 -13.73 -29.04
N PRO A 21 30.56 -13.57 -29.96
CA PRO A 21 31.76 -14.39 -29.99
C PRO A 21 32.64 -14.15 -28.76
N ARG A 22 33.41 -15.19 -28.41
CA ARG A 22 34.30 -15.26 -27.25
C ARG A 22 35.26 -14.08 -27.15
N THR A 23 34.89 -13.01 -26.44
CA THR A 23 35.87 -12.09 -25.84
C THR A 23 35.41 -11.64 -24.46
N ARG A 24 36.36 -11.70 -23.51
CA ARG A 24 36.15 -11.71 -22.06
C ARG A 24 36.08 -10.26 -21.56
N SER A 25 34.89 -9.64 -21.55
CA SER A 25 34.68 -8.33 -20.91
C SER A 25 34.17 -8.50 -19.48
N THR A 26 34.92 -7.98 -18.49
CA THR A 26 34.73 -8.19 -17.05
C THR A 26 33.96 -7.05 -16.34
N ARG A 27 33.19 -6.21 -17.05
CA ARG A 27 32.43 -5.11 -16.43
C ARG A 27 30.91 -5.40 -16.41
N PRO A 28 30.21 -5.22 -15.26
CA PRO A 28 28.79 -5.50 -15.15
C PRO A 28 27.94 -4.45 -15.89
N CYS A 29 26.93 -4.91 -16.65
CA CYS A 29 25.95 -4.09 -17.37
C CYS A 29 25.27 -3.04 -16.46
N GLU A 30 25.18 -1.81 -16.95
CA GLU A 30 24.39 -0.74 -16.32
C GLU A 30 22.95 -0.78 -16.88
N ARG A 31 21.95 -0.99 -16.03
CA ARG A 31 20.54 -1.19 -16.44
C ARG A 31 19.64 -0.23 -15.66
N ARG A 32 18.69 0.44 -16.31
CA ARG A 32 17.82 1.49 -15.74
C ARG A 32 16.37 1.03 -15.62
N LEU A 33 15.69 1.36 -14.53
CA LEU A 33 14.28 1.04 -14.34
C LEU A 33 13.51 2.31 -13.99
N VAL A 34 12.40 2.54 -14.67
CA VAL A 34 11.54 3.74 -14.59
C VAL A 34 10.14 3.27 -14.20
N LEU A 35 9.50 3.84 -13.18
CA LEU A 35 8.06 3.58 -12.98
C LEU A 35 7.27 4.71 -13.62
N ASP A 36 6.36 4.39 -14.54
CA ASP A 36 5.55 5.37 -15.27
C ASP A 36 4.07 4.94 -15.31
N PRO A 37 3.12 5.76 -14.85
CA PRO A 37 1.71 5.60 -15.18
C PRO A 37 1.50 5.97 -16.65
N GLN A 38 1.28 4.95 -17.48
CA GLN A 38 0.94 5.02 -18.91
C GLN A 38 0.29 6.34 -19.37
N ASP A 39 1.09 7.31 -19.84
CA ASP A 39 0.91 8.16 -21.03
C ASP A 39 2.08 9.17 -21.10
N LEU A 40 2.81 9.22 -22.22
CA LEU A 40 3.99 10.07 -22.43
C LEU A 40 3.63 11.56 -22.61
N THR A 41 2.37 11.94 -22.43
CA THR A 41 1.89 13.30 -22.69
C THR A 41 1.71 14.14 -21.42
N ILE A 42 1.51 13.53 -20.23
CA ILE A 42 1.48 14.25 -18.94
C ILE A 42 1.92 13.29 -17.81
N THR A 43 3.20 13.25 -17.43
CA THR A 43 3.68 12.36 -16.37
C THR A 43 3.30 12.89 -14.98
N ARG A 44 2.03 12.72 -14.59
CA ARG A 44 1.60 12.91 -13.19
C ARG A 44 1.86 11.61 -12.44
N GLY A 45 2.74 11.66 -11.45
CA GLY A 45 3.13 10.46 -10.70
C GLY A 45 4.36 9.79 -11.29
N LEU A 46 5.56 10.04 -10.78
CA LEU A 46 6.79 9.41 -11.29
C LEU A 46 7.70 9.06 -10.12
N VAL A 47 8.29 7.86 -10.12
CA VAL A 47 9.35 7.50 -9.18
C VAL A 47 10.47 6.77 -9.90
N MET A 48 11.69 7.21 -9.63
CA MET A 48 12.92 6.63 -10.16
C MET A 48 13.71 6.01 -9.00
N PRO A 49 14.49 4.94 -9.24
CA PRO A 49 15.34 4.37 -8.21
C PRO A 49 16.56 5.27 -7.99
N ASP A 50 16.95 5.47 -6.72
CA ASP A 50 18.15 6.24 -6.36
C ASP A 50 19.41 5.64 -7.02
N ASN A 51 19.50 4.30 -7.03
CA ASN A 51 20.52 3.57 -7.77
C ASN A 51 19.96 3.17 -9.13
N ILE A 52 20.26 3.99 -10.14
CA ILE A 52 19.80 3.76 -11.51
C ILE A 52 20.38 2.52 -12.15
N ALA A 53 21.53 1.99 -11.71
CA ALA A 53 22.13 0.76 -12.21
C ALA A 53 21.51 -0.50 -11.57
N GLY A 54 20.87 -0.34 -10.41
CA GLY A 54 20.32 -1.44 -9.61
C GLY A 54 21.39 -2.33 -8.98
N LYS A 55 20.94 -3.39 -8.30
CA LYS A 55 21.80 -4.48 -7.84
C LYS A 55 21.67 -5.64 -8.81
N CYS A 56 22.64 -5.78 -9.70
CA CYS A 56 22.63 -6.79 -10.74
C CYS A 56 23.47 -8.02 -10.36
N ALA A 57 22.93 -9.21 -10.59
CA ALA A 57 23.61 -10.48 -10.46
C ALA A 57 23.45 -11.28 -11.75
N ARG A 58 24.57 -11.63 -12.37
CA ARG A 58 24.59 -12.49 -13.55
C ARG A 58 24.08 -13.88 -13.16
N GLN A 59 23.06 -14.36 -13.84
CA GLN A 59 22.48 -15.69 -13.63
C GLN A 59 23.06 -16.71 -14.61
N SER A 60 23.33 -16.30 -15.85
CA SER A 60 23.92 -17.15 -16.90
C SER A 60 24.71 -16.31 -17.91
N PHE A 61 25.19 -16.92 -19.00
CA PHE A 61 25.83 -16.19 -20.10
C PHE A 61 24.91 -15.18 -20.80
N THR A 62 23.61 -15.41 -20.75
CA THR A 62 22.59 -14.59 -21.42
C THR A 62 21.66 -13.90 -20.41
N THR A 63 21.62 -14.35 -19.16
CA THR A 63 20.68 -13.84 -18.16
C THR A 63 21.37 -13.08 -17.05
N THR A 64 20.87 -11.88 -16.77
CA THR A 64 21.25 -11.08 -15.58
C THR A 64 19.98 -10.57 -14.93
N THR A 65 19.88 -10.73 -13.61
CA THR A 65 18.76 -10.26 -12.80
C THR A 65 19.20 -9.03 -12.04
N CYS A 66 18.41 -7.95 -12.10
CA CYS A 66 18.71 -6.70 -11.42
C CYS A 66 17.57 -6.34 -10.47
N THR A 67 17.91 -6.06 -9.22
CA THR A 67 16.95 -5.65 -8.19
C THR A 67 17.05 -4.15 -7.98
N TYR A 68 15.92 -3.48 -7.99
CA TYR A 68 15.81 -2.03 -7.75
C TYR A 68 14.96 -1.79 -6.53
N THR A 69 15.26 -0.71 -5.82
CA THR A 69 14.43 -0.23 -4.71
C THR A 69 13.94 1.15 -5.07
N LEU A 70 12.62 1.30 -5.10
CA LEU A 70 11.95 2.54 -5.40
C LEU A 70 11.40 3.10 -4.09
N LYS A 71 11.77 4.33 -3.76
CA LYS A 71 11.29 5.00 -2.55
C LYS A 71 10.28 6.05 -2.97
N ILE A 72 9.04 5.88 -2.53
CA ILE A 72 7.99 6.85 -2.79
C ILE A 72 7.94 7.82 -1.61
N ASP A 73 8.39 9.05 -1.88
CA ASP A 73 8.04 10.22 -1.08
C ASP A 73 6.63 10.71 -1.50
N PRO A 74 5.62 10.62 -0.62
CA PRO A 74 4.26 11.05 -0.90
C PRO A 74 4.09 12.56 -1.14
N ARG A 75 5.12 13.38 -0.87
CA ARG A 75 5.09 14.83 -1.12
C ARG A 75 5.54 15.22 -2.52
N ILE A 76 6.29 14.33 -3.18
CA ILE A 76 6.98 14.64 -4.44
C ILE A 76 6.45 13.74 -5.55
N HIS A 77 6.50 12.43 -5.35
CA HIS A 77 6.36 11.47 -6.45
C HIS A 77 4.92 11.33 -6.94
N PRO A 78 3.88 11.21 -6.09
CA PRO A 78 2.51 11.08 -6.56
C PRO A 78 1.93 12.35 -7.20
N GLN A 79 2.53 13.52 -6.94
CA GLN A 79 2.05 14.85 -7.31
C GLN A 79 0.69 15.25 -6.71
N ASP A 80 -0.36 14.50 -7.00
CA ASP A 80 -1.71 14.73 -6.50
C ASP A 80 -2.45 13.43 -6.18
N ASN A 81 -3.63 13.56 -5.57
CA ASN A 81 -4.45 12.44 -5.15
C ASN A 81 -4.98 11.55 -6.29
N THR A 82 -5.02 12.05 -7.53
CA THR A 82 -5.60 11.35 -8.70
C THR A 82 -4.70 10.23 -9.20
N THR A 83 -3.40 10.30 -8.91
CA THR A 83 -2.44 9.25 -9.29
C THR A 83 -2.56 8.00 -8.42
N ALA A 84 -3.37 8.01 -7.35
CA ALA A 84 -3.56 6.84 -6.51
C ALA A 84 -4.20 5.70 -7.29
N GLY A 85 -3.54 4.54 -7.35
CA GLY A 85 -4.04 3.40 -8.12
C GLY A 85 -2.95 2.43 -8.53
N THR A 86 -3.10 1.87 -9.74
CA THR A 86 -2.14 0.93 -10.31
C THR A 86 -1.20 1.68 -11.23
N TRP A 87 0.08 1.74 -10.87
CA TRP A 87 1.16 2.31 -11.67
C TRP A 87 1.80 1.23 -12.53
N THR A 88 2.30 1.63 -13.69
CA THR A 88 3.02 0.73 -14.58
C THR A 88 4.53 0.89 -14.35
N VAL A 89 5.27 -0.20 -14.53
CA VAL A 89 6.72 -0.23 -14.43
C VAL A 89 7.30 -0.30 -15.83
N ARG A 90 8.08 0.69 -16.25
CA ARG A 90 8.88 0.70 -17.48
C ARG A 90 10.31 0.22 -17.21
N ALA A 91 10.74 -0.86 -17.83
CA ALA A 91 12.13 -1.31 -17.75
C ALA A 91 12.94 -0.80 -18.95
N HIS A 92 14.19 -0.39 -18.73
CA HIS A 92 15.11 0.03 -19.78
C HIS A 92 16.48 -0.66 -19.59
N ALA A 93 16.80 -1.63 -20.44
CA ALA A 93 18.11 -2.27 -20.46
C ALA A 93 19.02 -1.58 -21.48
N LEU A 94 20.27 -1.33 -21.11
CA LEU A 94 21.33 -0.88 -22.00
C LEU A 94 22.44 -1.95 -21.97
N ALA A 95 22.91 -2.35 -23.15
CA ALA A 95 24.00 -3.29 -23.34
C ALA A 95 25.33 -2.54 -23.51
N ASN A 96 26.44 -3.27 -23.37
CA ASN A 96 27.78 -2.67 -23.40
C ASN A 96 28.20 -2.18 -24.80
N ASP A 97 27.57 -2.69 -25.86
CA ASP A 97 27.76 -2.31 -27.25
C ASP A 97 26.85 -1.14 -27.69
N GLY A 98 26.05 -0.60 -26.77
CA GLY A 98 25.14 0.51 -27.02
C GLY A 98 23.71 0.11 -27.40
N ASP A 99 23.45 -1.19 -27.58
CA ASP A 99 22.10 -1.68 -27.83
C ASP A 99 21.21 -1.46 -26.60
N TYR A 100 19.93 -1.13 -26.84
CA TYR A 100 18.97 -0.91 -25.75
C TYR A 100 17.65 -1.64 -26.00
N LEU A 101 16.98 -1.96 -24.89
CA LEU A 101 15.64 -2.53 -24.89
C LEU A 101 14.78 -1.81 -23.86
N THR A 102 13.67 -1.24 -24.33
CA THR A 102 12.65 -0.66 -23.46
C THR A 102 11.44 -1.59 -23.41
N LYS A 103 10.91 -1.80 -22.20
CA LYS A 103 9.64 -2.47 -21.98
C LYS A 103 8.75 -1.55 -21.15
N ASP A 104 7.82 -0.86 -21.80
CA ASP A 104 6.96 0.14 -21.16
C ASP A 104 6.03 -0.42 -20.07
N SER A 105 5.64 -1.69 -20.19
CA SER A 105 4.84 -2.40 -19.20
C SER A 105 5.55 -3.67 -18.76
N ALA A 106 6.66 -3.50 -18.06
CA ALA A 106 7.44 -4.57 -17.48
C ALA A 106 6.75 -5.22 -16.28
N ALA A 107 6.02 -4.43 -15.49
CA ALA A 107 5.23 -4.87 -14.34
C ALA A 107 4.18 -3.83 -13.95
N LYS A 108 3.37 -4.12 -12.93
CA LYS A 108 2.43 -3.19 -12.32
C LYS A 108 2.62 -3.15 -10.81
N ALA A 109 2.42 -1.99 -10.18
CA ALA A 109 2.50 -1.80 -8.74
C ALA A 109 1.34 -0.95 -8.24
N LYS A 110 0.86 -1.19 -7.01
CA LYS A 110 -0.20 -0.37 -6.41
C LYS A 110 0.41 0.75 -5.58
N VAL A 111 0.20 2.00 -5.97
CA VAL A 111 0.57 3.19 -5.20
C VAL A 111 -0.72 3.79 -4.66
N LEU A 112 -1.02 3.52 -3.39
CA LEU A 112 -2.32 3.81 -2.78
C LEU A 112 -2.20 4.86 -1.68
N ARG A 113 -3.25 5.67 -1.50
CA ARG A 113 -3.36 6.61 -0.39
C ARG A 113 -3.56 5.83 0.90
N ASN A 114 -2.61 5.87 1.82
CA ASN A 114 -2.68 5.09 3.04
C ASN A 114 -3.92 5.44 3.90
N SER A 115 -4.56 4.44 4.51
CA SER A 115 -5.70 4.61 5.44
C SER A 115 -5.28 4.39 6.90
N ARG A 116 -6.01 4.99 7.84
CA ARG A 116 -5.87 4.78 9.29
C ARG A 116 -7.26 4.65 9.90
N LEU A 117 -7.39 3.79 10.90
CA LEU A 117 -8.66 3.47 11.51
C LEU A 117 -8.50 3.32 13.03
N SER A 118 -9.38 3.98 13.78
CA SER A 118 -9.46 3.88 15.24
C SER A 118 -10.78 3.25 15.69
N VAL A 119 -10.79 2.77 16.93
CA VAL A 119 -11.97 2.28 17.65
C VAL A 119 -11.85 2.69 19.12
N ASN A 120 -12.99 2.93 19.76
CA ASN A 120 -13.14 3.16 21.20
C ASN A 120 -14.55 2.71 21.61
N ALA A 121 -14.66 1.71 22.47
CA ALA A 121 -15.89 1.20 23.04
C ALA A 121 -16.09 1.79 24.44
N SER A 122 -17.31 2.21 24.77
CA SER A 122 -17.61 2.82 26.07
C SER A 122 -19.10 2.73 26.42
N PRO A 123 -19.49 2.76 27.70
CA PRO A 123 -18.64 2.83 28.90
C PRO A 123 -17.91 1.52 29.18
N GLU A 124 -16.81 1.60 29.92
CA GLU A 124 -16.04 0.47 30.43
C GLU A 124 -15.65 0.74 31.89
N PRO A 125 -15.84 -0.22 32.81
CA PRO A 125 -16.54 -1.49 32.63
C PRO A 125 -18.06 -1.30 32.46
N VAL A 126 -18.75 -2.30 31.91
CA VAL A 126 -20.19 -2.23 31.63
C VAL A 126 -20.93 -3.45 32.16
N LYS A 127 -22.13 -3.27 32.70
CA LYS A 127 -22.98 -4.41 33.11
C LYS A 127 -23.42 -5.21 31.88
N LYS A 128 -23.54 -6.52 32.03
CA LYS A 128 -24.06 -7.41 30.99
C LYS A 128 -25.40 -6.92 30.42
N ASP A 129 -25.54 -7.06 29.11
CA ASP A 129 -26.71 -6.69 28.29
C ASP A 129 -27.06 -5.18 28.31
N LYS A 130 -26.17 -4.34 28.84
CA LYS A 130 -26.25 -2.90 28.66
C LYS A 130 -25.65 -2.47 27.32
N THR A 131 -26.09 -1.31 26.89
CA THR A 131 -25.71 -0.73 25.60
C THR A 131 -24.37 -0.02 25.76
N ILE A 132 -23.43 -0.34 24.87
CA ILE A 132 -22.19 0.41 24.69
C ILE A 132 -22.26 1.20 23.37
N THR A 133 -21.55 2.31 23.33
CA THR A 133 -21.23 3.07 22.13
C THR A 133 -19.84 2.67 21.66
N VAL A 134 -19.72 2.29 20.40
CA VAL A 134 -18.44 2.11 19.73
C VAL A 134 -18.25 3.28 18.77
N ALA A 135 -17.22 4.08 19.01
CA ALA A 135 -16.82 5.22 18.19
C ALA A 135 -15.49 4.93 17.50
N GLY A 136 -15.20 5.66 16.43
CA GLY A 136 -13.94 5.55 15.69
C GLY A 136 -13.85 6.58 14.57
N ALA A 137 -12.75 6.57 13.84
CA ALA A 137 -12.58 7.39 12.65
C ALA A 137 -11.75 6.66 11.59
N LEU A 138 -12.22 6.67 10.35
CA LEU A 138 -11.44 6.29 9.17
C LEU A 138 -10.88 7.56 8.55
N THR A 139 -9.56 7.65 8.51
CA THR A 139 -8.86 8.75 7.83
C THR A 139 -7.99 8.20 6.71
N ARG A 140 -7.73 9.04 5.71
CA ARG A 140 -6.93 8.70 4.54
C ARG A 140 -5.91 9.79 4.27
N ALA A 141 -4.71 9.37 3.89
CA ALA A 141 -3.64 10.25 3.47
C ALA A 141 -4.10 11.13 2.31
N ASP A 142 -3.74 12.39 2.35
CA ASP A 142 -4.03 13.36 1.31
C ASP A 142 -2.70 13.95 0.84
N TRP A 143 -2.37 13.70 -0.42
CA TRP A 143 -1.07 14.03 -0.99
C TRP A 143 -0.97 15.50 -1.43
N GLU A 144 -2.10 16.21 -1.52
CA GLU A 144 -2.13 17.64 -1.84
C GLU A 144 -1.98 18.49 -0.58
N THR A 145 -2.64 18.09 0.51
CA THR A 145 -2.58 18.79 1.80
C THR A 145 -1.51 18.25 2.75
N TYR A 146 -0.87 17.14 2.39
CA TYR A 146 0.13 16.41 3.18
C TYR A 146 -0.34 15.98 4.58
N LYS A 147 -1.66 15.84 4.75
CA LYS A 147 -2.33 15.51 6.01
C LYS A 147 -3.17 14.24 5.86
N TYR A 148 -3.74 13.78 6.98
CA TYR A 148 -4.81 12.79 6.94
C TYR A 148 -6.14 13.51 7.07
N GLY A 149 -7.03 13.29 6.10
CA GLY A 149 -8.40 13.79 6.11
C GLY A 149 -9.40 12.67 6.41
N GLY A 150 -10.61 13.03 6.83
CA GLY A 150 -11.72 12.08 7.01
C GLY A 150 -12.05 11.37 5.70
N TYR A 151 -12.12 10.04 5.73
CA TYR A 151 -12.51 9.27 4.54
C TYR A 151 -14.00 8.94 4.60
N THR A 152 -14.79 9.74 3.90
CA THR A 152 -16.25 9.80 4.02
C THR A 152 -16.97 8.72 3.21
N LYS A 153 -18.22 8.40 3.59
CA LYS A 153 -19.13 7.50 2.85
C LYS A 153 -18.55 6.09 2.61
N GLN A 154 -17.68 5.62 3.49
CA GLN A 154 -17.07 4.30 3.38
C GLN A 154 -17.76 3.29 4.29
N PRO A 155 -18.10 2.08 3.80
CA PRO A 155 -18.59 1.01 4.65
C PRO A 155 -17.45 0.40 5.47
N VAL A 156 -17.61 0.37 6.79
CA VAL A 156 -16.63 -0.16 7.73
C VAL A 156 -17.31 -1.16 8.66
N LYS A 157 -16.73 -2.36 8.79
CA LYS A 157 -17.29 -3.43 9.62
C LYS A 157 -16.89 -3.22 11.07
N LEU A 158 -17.87 -3.13 11.98
CA LEU A 158 -17.65 -3.33 13.41
C LEU A 158 -17.56 -4.82 13.68
N GLN A 159 -16.46 -5.25 14.28
CA GLN A 159 -16.21 -6.63 14.62
C GLN A 159 -15.95 -6.80 16.11
N PHE A 160 -16.31 -7.97 16.64
CA PHE A 160 -16.08 -8.35 18.02
C PHE A 160 -15.45 -9.74 18.09
N LYS A 161 -14.50 -9.90 19.01
CA LYS A 161 -13.85 -11.17 19.33
C LYS A 161 -14.01 -11.43 20.81
N THR A 162 -14.78 -12.46 21.16
CA THR A 162 -14.96 -12.89 22.55
C THR A 162 -13.63 -13.28 23.19
N LYS A 163 -13.44 -12.95 24.47
CA LYS A 163 -12.29 -13.38 25.27
C LYS A 163 -12.11 -14.90 25.20
N GLY A 164 -10.85 -15.35 25.13
CA GLY A 164 -10.50 -16.76 24.97
C GLY A 164 -10.63 -17.31 23.55
N THR A 165 -11.12 -16.51 22.59
CA THR A 165 -11.21 -16.89 21.17
C THR A 165 -10.22 -16.13 20.30
N SER A 166 -9.95 -16.63 19.09
CA SER A 166 -9.08 -16.00 18.09
C SER A 166 -9.84 -15.31 16.95
N THR A 167 -11.14 -15.59 16.78
CA THR A 167 -11.91 -15.21 15.59
C THR A 167 -12.78 -13.99 15.83
N TYR A 168 -12.63 -12.96 14.98
CA TYR A 168 -13.52 -11.81 14.94
C TYR A 168 -14.80 -12.12 14.16
N LYS A 169 -15.96 -11.83 14.75
CA LYS A 169 -17.27 -11.85 14.07
C LYS A 169 -17.70 -10.44 13.74
N THR A 170 -18.30 -10.24 12.56
CA THR A 170 -18.86 -8.92 12.20
C THR A 170 -20.21 -8.76 12.88
N LEU A 171 -20.36 -7.68 13.66
CA LEU A 171 -21.62 -7.33 14.30
C LEU A 171 -22.48 -6.44 13.42
N LYS A 172 -21.86 -5.41 12.82
CA LYS A 172 -22.53 -4.38 12.01
C LYS A 172 -21.61 -3.86 10.92
N THR A 173 -22.20 -3.26 9.89
CA THR A 173 -21.49 -2.38 8.95
C THR A 173 -21.96 -0.95 9.20
N VAL A 174 -21.03 -0.03 9.39
CA VAL A 174 -21.26 1.38 9.68
C VAL A 174 -20.62 2.21 8.57
N THR A 175 -21.34 3.20 8.07
CA THR A 175 -20.83 4.12 7.03
C THR A 175 -20.20 5.33 7.69
N THR A 176 -19.02 5.74 7.24
CA THR A 176 -18.37 6.95 7.77
C THR A 176 -19.14 8.22 7.40
N ASP A 177 -19.19 9.17 8.33
CA ASP A 177 -19.83 10.47 8.13
C ASP A 177 -19.00 11.42 7.23
N SER A 178 -19.44 12.68 7.12
CA SER A 178 -18.77 13.73 6.33
C SER A 178 -17.38 14.13 6.84
N LYS A 179 -17.03 13.72 8.06
CA LYS A 179 -15.72 13.93 8.68
C LYS A 179 -14.92 12.63 8.83
N GLY A 180 -15.43 11.51 8.30
CA GLY A 180 -14.80 10.19 8.40
C GLY A 180 -15.05 9.47 9.73
N ASN A 181 -15.92 9.98 10.60
CA ASN A 181 -16.20 9.35 11.89
C ASN A 181 -17.14 8.15 11.74
N LEU A 182 -17.01 7.24 12.69
CA LEU A 182 -17.86 6.08 12.90
C LEU A 182 -18.46 6.16 14.30
N ARG A 183 -19.76 5.89 14.40
CA ARG A 183 -20.44 5.76 15.70
C ARG A 183 -21.59 4.78 15.57
N THR A 184 -21.64 3.79 16.45
CA THR A 184 -22.77 2.87 16.56
C THR A 184 -22.90 2.37 17.98
N THR A 185 -24.00 1.68 18.27
CA THR A 185 -24.23 1.05 19.57
C THR A 185 -24.39 -0.46 19.43
N THR A 186 -24.02 -1.21 20.47
CA THR A 186 -24.26 -2.65 20.56
C THR A 186 -24.48 -3.07 22.01
N LYS A 187 -24.97 -4.28 22.25
CA LYS A 187 -25.08 -4.86 23.59
C LYS A 187 -23.74 -5.48 24.00
N ALA A 188 -23.34 -5.25 25.24
CA ALA A 188 -22.19 -5.89 25.86
C ALA A 188 -22.62 -7.23 26.47
N THR A 189 -22.44 -8.33 25.74
CA THR A 189 -22.94 -9.66 26.14
C THR A 189 -21.87 -10.53 26.80
N ALA A 190 -20.59 -10.25 26.54
CA ALA A 190 -19.44 -10.95 27.07
C ALA A 190 -18.17 -10.09 26.97
N ASP A 191 -17.16 -10.42 27.77
CA ASP A 191 -15.81 -9.88 27.63
C ASP A 191 -15.25 -10.10 26.21
N GLY A 192 -14.51 -9.11 25.70
CA GLY A 192 -13.78 -9.28 24.47
C GLY A 192 -13.32 -7.98 23.82
N CYS A 193 -12.82 -8.11 22.59
CA CYS A 193 -12.22 -7.01 21.86
C CYS A 193 -13.11 -6.54 20.70
N PHE A 194 -13.35 -5.24 20.63
CA PHE A 194 -13.94 -4.56 19.48
C PHE A 194 -12.86 -4.07 18.52
N ARG A 195 -13.15 -4.11 17.22
CA ARG A 195 -12.37 -3.40 16.21
C ARG A 195 -13.23 -2.94 15.05
N TYR A 196 -12.82 -1.87 14.39
CA TYR A 196 -13.32 -1.54 13.06
C TYR A 196 -12.42 -2.15 11.98
N SER A 197 -13.00 -2.58 10.87
CA SER A 197 -12.30 -3.15 9.72
C SER A 197 -12.81 -2.54 8.42
N PHE A 198 -11.94 -1.83 7.72
CA PHE A 198 -12.18 -1.25 6.40
C PHE A 198 -11.57 -2.13 5.32
N ALA A 199 -12.36 -2.46 4.28
CA ALA A 199 -11.96 -3.41 3.23
C ALA A 199 -10.99 -2.82 2.19
N GLY A 200 -10.76 -1.51 2.20
CA GLY A 200 -9.98 -0.85 1.16
C GLY A 200 -10.81 -0.54 -0.10
N THR A 201 -10.17 0.12 -1.05
CA THR A 201 -10.66 0.42 -2.40
C THR A 201 -9.53 0.23 -3.41
N SER A 202 -9.80 0.52 -4.69
CA SER A 202 -8.76 0.52 -5.74
C SER A 202 -7.64 1.54 -5.50
N THR A 203 -7.88 2.57 -4.69
CA THR A 203 -6.95 3.70 -4.46
C THR A 203 -6.51 3.84 -3.00
N THR A 204 -7.00 2.98 -2.11
CA THR A 204 -6.77 3.06 -0.65
C THR A 204 -6.66 1.65 -0.08
N PRO A 205 -5.61 1.30 0.68
CA PRO A 205 -5.48 -0.05 1.22
C PRO A 205 -6.52 -0.34 2.31
N ALA A 206 -6.78 -1.63 2.53
CA ALA A 206 -7.54 -2.10 3.67
C ALA A 206 -6.80 -1.83 4.99
N VAL A 207 -7.55 -1.63 6.08
CA VAL A 207 -6.99 -1.46 7.42
C VAL A 207 -7.97 -1.93 8.48
N ALA A 208 -7.45 -2.54 9.54
CA ALA A 208 -8.20 -2.79 10.77
C ALA A 208 -7.61 -1.92 11.89
N SER A 209 -8.47 -1.41 12.77
CA SER A 209 -7.99 -0.69 13.95
C SER A 209 -7.24 -1.62 14.90
N THR A 210 -6.37 -1.05 15.73
CA THR A 210 -6.00 -1.69 17.00
C THR A 210 -7.29 -2.00 17.76
N ALA A 211 -7.35 -3.16 18.39
CA ALA A 211 -8.57 -3.61 19.07
C ALA A 211 -8.68 -2.97 20.46
N ASP A 212 -9.92 -2.81 20.92
CA ASP A 212 -10.25 -2.20 22.21
C ASP A 212 -11.05 -3.20 23.06
N TYR A 213 -10.64 -3.41 24.31
CA TYR A 213 -11.15 -4.49 25.15
C TYR A 213 -12.22 -3.97 26.11
N VAL A 214 -13.42 -4.55 26.04
CA VAL A 214 -14.52 -4.26 26.97
C VAL A 214 -14.59 -5.35 28.04
N ASP A 215 -14.57 -4.92 29.30
CA ASP A 215 -14.87 -5.74 30.49
C ASP A 215 -16.36 -5.71 30.82
N VAL A 216 -17.01 -6.89 30.85
CA VAL A 216 -18.44 -7.04 31.12
C VAL A 216 -18.66 -7.65 32.51
N LYS A 217 -19.44 -6.96 33.34
CA LYS A 217 -19.75 -7.32 34.73
C LYS A 217 -21.15 -7.87 34.93
#